data_AF-A0A937AQ52-F1
#
_entry.id   AF-A0A937AQ52-F1
#
_cell.length_a   1.000
_cell.length_b   1.000
_cell.length_c   1.000
_cell.angle_alpha   90.00
_cell.angle_beta   90.00
_cell.angle_gamma   90.00
#
_symmetry.space_group_name_H-M   'P 1'
#
loop_
_entity.id
_entity.type
_entity.pdbx_description
1 polymer ?
#
loop_
_entity_poly.entity_id
_entity_poly.type
_entity_poly.pdbx_seq_one_letter_code
_entity_poly.pdbx_strand_id
1 'polypeptide(L)'
;MAKSRQVIIIKSVNPADEEAEGLPSMGSVNEILRDLAPYNTAPDSPPNTASNPIIRLHGPGLIAELSASADDVRQIMITITDDDFAFPILTRACREHKWTLMDPESGQRLRF
;
A
#
# COMPACT_ATOMS: atom_id res chain seq x y z
N MET A 1 2.33 -12.77 21.59
CA MET A 1 2.72 -12.32 20.24
C MET A 1 1.62 -11.41 19.75
N ALA A 2 1.90 -10.13 19.47
CA ALA A 2 0.89 -9.26 18.88
C ALA A 2 0.47 -9.85 17.52
N LYS A 3 -0.84 -9.97 17.28
CA LYS A 3 -1.37 -10.54 16.03
C LYS A 3 -0.96 -9.59 14.90
N SER A 4 -0.06 -10.03 14.02
CA SER A 4 0.29 -9.28 12.81
C SER A 4 -0.96 -9.10 11.97
N ARG A 5 -1.39 -7.86 11.77
CA ARG A 5 -2.59 -7.52 10.99
C ARG A 5 -2.17 -7.19 9.56
N GLN A 6 -2.83 -7.81 8.59
CA GLN A 6 -2.65 -7.46 7.18
C GLN A 6 -3.74 -6.50 6.76
N VAL A 7 -3.38 -5.47 6.00
CA VAL A 7 -4.31 -4.53 5.39
C VAL A 7 -3.89 -4.26 3.96
N ILE A 8 -4.84 -3.97 3.10
CA ILE A 8 -4.61 -3.71 1.68
C ILE A 8 -4.89 -2.23 1.42
N ILE A 9 -3.95 -1.55 0.79
CA ILE A 9 -4.17 -0.19 0.29
C ILE A 9 -4.58 -0.30 -1.18
N ILE A 10 -5.67 0.39 -1.52
CA ILE A 10 -6.15 0.56 -2.90
C ILE A 10 -6.42 2.05 -3.15
N LYS A 11 -6.45 2.46 -4.42
CA LYS A 11 -6.89 3.82 -4.75
C LYS A 11 -8.33 4.05 -4.31
N SER A 12 -8.62 5.20 -3.71
CA SER A 12 -9.99 5.58 -3.41
C SER A 12 -10.72 5.92 -4.71
N VAL A 13 -11.55 5.01 -5.19
CA VAL A 13 -12.52 5.30 -6.25
C VAL A 13 -13.75 5.96 -5.65
N ASN A 14 -14.30 6.96 -6.35
CA ASN A 14 -15.64 7.42 -6.06
C ASN A 14 -16.59 6.26 -6.40
N PRO A 15 -17.59 5.91 -5.58
CA PRO A 15 -18.57 4.88 -5.94
C PRO A 15 -19.31 5.13 -7.27
N ALA A 16 -19.29 6.37 -7.78
CA ALA A 16 -19.80 6.69 -9.11
C ALA A 16 -18.88 6.25 -10.27
N ASP A 17 -17.61 5.95 -9.98
CA ASP A 17 -16.59 5.49 -10.95
C ASP A 17 -16.45 3.96 -10.96
N GLU A 18 -17.37 3.23 -10.31
CA GLU A 18 -17.40 1.76 -10.22
C GLU A 18 -17.63 1.05 -11.58
N GLU A 19 -17.81 1.80 -12.67
CA GLU A 19 -17.99 1.26 -14.03
C GLU A 19 -16.68 0.76 -14.69
N ALA A 20 -15.52 0.97 -14.06
CA ALA A 20 -14.25 0.42 -14.57
C ALA A 20 -14.04 -1.03 -14.09
N GLU A 21 -13.95 -1.99 -15.01
CA GLU A 21 -13.57 -3.38 -14.70
C GLU A 21 -12.18 -3.44 -14.03
N GLY A 22 -12.15 -3.58 -12.71
CA GLY A 22 -10.96 -3.85 -11.91
C GLY A 22 -10.53 -2.74 -10.96
N LEU A 23 -9.51 -3.01 -10.14
CA LEU A 23 -8.90 -1.99 -9.29
C LEU A 23 -8.16 -0.98 -10.17
N PRO A 24 -8.39 0.34 -10.00
CA PRO A 24 -7.70 1.34 -10.78
C PRO A 24 -6.20 1.36 -10.44
N SER A 25 -5.40 1.77 -11.43
CA SER A 25 -3.98 2.03 -11.23
C SER A 25 -3.75 3.12 -10.18
N MET A 26 -2.94 2.81 -9.17
CA MET A 26 -2.39 3.77 -8.21
C MET A 26 -1.19 4.52 -8.79
N GLY A 27 -0.54 3.98 -9.82
CA GLY A 27 0.64 4.55 -10.48
C GLY A 27 1.71 3.48 -10.75
N SER A 28 2.86 3.94 -11.22
CA SER A 28 4.05 3.11 -11.41
C SER A 28 4.74 2.78 -10.09
N VAL A 29 5.60 1.76 -10.09
CA VAL A 29 6.40 1.38 -8.91
C VAL A 29 7.21 2.57 -8.38
N ASN A 30 7.82 3.33 -9.29
CA ASN A 30 8.66 4.48 -8.92
C ASN A 30 7.86 5.62 -8.28
N GLU A 31 6.62 5.83 -8.70
CA GLU A 31 5.72 6.82 -8.09
C GLU A 31 5.34 6.40 -6.68
N ILE A 32 4.97 5.13 -6.48
CA ILE A 32 4.64 4.61 -5.15
C ILE A 32 5.84 4.67 -4.20
N LEU A 33 7.05 4.39 -4.69
CA LEU A 33 8.27 4.55 -3.91
C LEU A 33 8.49 6.01 -3.49
N ARG A 34 8.25 6.97 -4.38
CA ARG A 34 8.37 8.41 -4.09
C ARG A 34 7.30 8.87 -3.10
N ASP A 35 6.08 8.35 -3.23
CA ASP A 35 4.96 8.67 -2.35
C ASP A 35 5.16 8.11 -0.94
N LEU A 36 5.77 6.93 -0.81
CA LEU A 36 6.04 6.28 0.48
C LEU A 36 7.35 6.74 1.15
N ALA A 37 8.31 7.30 0.40
CA ALA A 37 9.59 7.77 0.94
C ALA A 37 9.48 8.82 2.06
N PRO A 38 8.60 9.85 1.99
CA PRO A 38 8.37 10.80 3.08
C PRO A 38 7.93 10.17 4.41
N TYR A 39 7.43 8.92 4.36
CA TYR A 39 6.96 8.15 5.50
C TYR A 39 8.00 7.15 6.02
N ASN A 40 9.28 7.35 5.68
CA ASN A 40 10.38 6.44 5.99
C ASN A 40 10.12 4.99 5.53
N THR A 41 9.37 4.83 4.44
CA THR A 41 9.04 3.51 3.89
C THR A 41 9.75 3.35 2.55
N ALA A 42 10.76 2.47 2.52
CA ALA A 42 11.65 2.30 1.38
C ALA A 42 12.14 0.84 1.27
N PRO A 43 12.64 0.40 0.10
CA PRO A 43 13.17 -0.95 -0.04
C PRO A 43 14.57 -1.05 0.56
N ASP A 44 14.91 -2.21 1.12
CA ASP A 44 16.25 -2.49 1.68
C ASP A 44 17.35 -2.54 0.60
N SER A 45 16.95 -2.80 -0.65
CA SER A 45 17.86 -2.88 -1.79
C SER A 45 17.17 -2.34 -3.03
N PRO A 46 17.94 -1.88 -4.04
CA PRO A 46 17.36 -1.43 -5.29
C PRO A 46 16.40 -2.50 -5.85
N PRO A 47 15.15 -2.13 -6.18
CA PRO A 47 14.16 -3.11 -6.62
C PRO A 47 14.61 -3.74 -7.94
N ASN A 48 14.79 -5.07 -7.95
CA ASN A 48 15.05 -5.83 -9.15
C ASN A 48 13.74 -6.43 -9.69
N THR A 49 13.04 -5.63 -10.49
CA THR A 49 11.75 -5.99 -11.10
C THR A 49 11.85 -7.12 -12.13
N ALA A 50 13.05 -7.42 -12.64
CA ALA A 50 13.26 -8.48 -13.62
C ALA A 50 13.34 -9.87 -12.99
N SER A 51 13.76 -9.98 -11.72
CA SER A 51 13.97 -11.26 -11.02
C SER A 51 12.99 -11.47 -9.87
N ASN A 52 12.45 -10.41 -9.28
CA ASN A 52 11.49 -10.49 -8.19
C ASN A 52 10.23 -9.68 -8.54
N PRO A 53 9.07 -10.34 -8.76
CA PRO A 53 7.83 -9.66 -9.04
C PRO A 53 7.25 -8.95 -7.82
N ILE A 54 7.82 -9.14 -6.61
CA ILE A 54 7.37 -8.49 -5.38
C ILE A 54 8.47 -7.59 -4.84
N ILE A 55 8.17 -6.31 -4.71
CA ILE A 55 9.05 -5.34 -4.05
C ILE A 55 8.59 -5.20 -2.61
N ARG A 56 9.50 -5.46 -1.67
CA ARG A 56 9.24 -5.27 -0.25
C ARG A 56 9.86 -3.97 0.23
N LEU A 57 9.04 -3.15 0.87
CA LEU A 57 9.42 -1.90 1.53
C LEU A 57 9.30 -2.08 3.03
N HIS A 58 10.23 -1.47 3.74
CA HIS A 58 10.30 -1.48 5.19
C HIS A 58 10.02 -0.07 5.69
N GLY A 59 9.06 0.04 6.61
CA GLY A 59 8.68 1.28 7.25
C GLY A 59 8.55 1.12 8.77
N PRO A 60 8.26 2.20 9.50
CA PRO A 60 8.10 2.17 10.95
C PRO A 60 6.82 1.39 11.33
N GLY A 61 6.98 0.22 11.95
CA GLY A 61 5.84 -0.62 12.36
C GLY A 61 5.08 -1.29 11.21
N LEU A 62 5.59 -1.22 9.97
CA LEU A 62 4.92 -1.78 8.79
C LEU A 62 5.91 -2.34 7.77
N ILE A 63 5.43 -3.32 7.02
CA ILE A 63 6.10 -3.87 5.83
C ILE A 63 5.11 -3.74 4.67
N ALA A 64 5.51 -3.06 3.60
CA ALA A 64 4.70 -2.92 2.40
C ALA A 64 5.21 -3.82 1.28
N GLU A 65 4.31 -4.47 0.56
CA GLU A 65 4.64 -5.35 -0.54
C GLU A 65 3.86 -4.89 -1.79
N LEU A 66 4.62 -4.57 -2.83
CA LEU A 66 4.13 -4.11 -4.12
C LEU A 66 4.29 -5.24 -5.14
N SER A 67 3.31 -5.44 -6.03
CA SER A 67 3.51 -6.27 -7.22
C SER A 67 4.10 -5.43 -8.34
N ALA A 68 5.27 -5.82 -8.84
CA ALA A 68 6.02 -5.14 -9.90
C ALA A 68 5.84 -5.78 -11.28
N SER A 69 5.01 -6.82 -11.41
CA SER A 69 4.90 -7.65 -12.63
C SER A 69 4.50 -6.91 -13.90
N ALA A 70 3.98 -5.67 -13.81
CA ALA A 70 3.50 -4.90 -14.96
C ALA A 70 3.86 -3.39 -14.90
N ASP A 71 4.73 -2.96 -13.98
CA ASP A 71 4.99 -1.54 -13.67
C ASP A 71 3.70 -0.70 -13.40
N ASP A 72 2.59 -1.39 -13.12
CA ASP A 72 1.29 -0.83 -12.79
C ASP A 72 0.89 -1.35 -11.42
N VAL A 73 1.01 -0.51 -10.39
CA VAL A 73 0.63 -0.85 -9.02
C VAL A 73 -0.84 -0.55 -8.84
N ARG A 74 -1.64 -1.57 -8.55
CA ARG A 74 -3.08 -1.45 -8.29
C ARG A 74 -3.47 -1.60 -6.83
N GLN A 75 -2.63 -2.30 -6.09
CA GLN A 75 -2.83 -2.56 -4.67
C GLN A 75 -1.47 -2.71 -3.99
N ILE A 76 -1.44 -2.35 -2.71
CA ILE A 76 -0.27 -2.53 -1.85
C ILE A 76 -0.70 -3.40 -0.67
N MET A 77 0.01 -4.50 -0.43
CA MET A 77 -0.20 -5.31 0.75
C MET A 77 0.64 -4.73 1.90
N ILE A 78 0.01 -4.42 3.03
CA ILE A 78 0.69 -3.93 4.21
C ILE A 78 0.56 -4.97 5.31
N THR A 79 1.69 -5.37 5.86
CA THR A 79 1.75 -6.12 7.12
C THR A 79 2.09 -5.15 8.23
N ILE A 80 1.15 -4.94 9.17
CA ILE A 80 1.36 -4.13 10.36
C ILE A 80 2.07 -5.00 11.41
N THR A 81 3.27 -4.59 11.77
CA THR A 81 4.08 -5.22 12.82
C THR A 81 3.91 -4.50 14.16
N ASP A 82 3.64 -3.19 14.14
CA ASP A 82 3.36 -2.36 15.30
C ASP A 82 2.28 -1.31 14.96
N ASP A 83 1.10 -1.44 15.57
CA ASP A 83 -0.09 -0.64 15.25
C ASP A 83 0.06 0.83 15.68
N ASP A 84 0.74 1.08 16.80
CA ASP A 84 0.91 2.42 17.37
C ASP A 84 1.76 3.31 16.46
N PHE A 85 2.71 2.72 15.75
CA PHE A 85 3.54 3.43 14.76
C PHE A 85 2.94 3.39 13.34
N ALA A 86 2.40 2.26 12.92
CA ALA A 86 1.90 2.10 11.55
C ALA A 86 0.64 2.93 11.28
N PHE A 87 -0.31 2.95 12.22
CA PHE A 87 -1.63 3.53 11.97
C PHE A 87 -1.60 5.05 11.66
N PRO A 88 -0.84 5.89 12.38
CA PRO A 88 -0.70 7.31 12.03
C PRO A 88 -0.06 7.54 10.66
N ILE A 89 0.91 6.70 10.28
CA ILE A 89 1.61 6.78 9.00
C ILE A 89 0.67 6.42 7.86
N LEU A 90 0.00 5.28 7.97
CA LEU A 90 -0.95 4.79 6.98
C LEU A 90 -2.11 5.77 6.81
N THR A 91 -2.66 6.29 7.91
CA THR A 91 -3.72 7.31 7.88
C THR A 91 -3.28 8.55 7.10
N ARG A 92 -2.05 9.04 7.34
CA ARG A 92 -1.53 10.22 6.67
C ARG A 92 -1.29 9.98 5.19
N ALA A 93 -0.63 8.87 4.84
CA ALA A 93 -0.38 8.49 3.45
C ALA A 93 -1.70 8.31 2.67
N CYS A 94 -2.67 7.59 3.25
CA CYS A 94 -3.96 7.40 2.62
C CYS A 94 -4.71 8.71 2.37
N ARG A 95 -4.68 9.65 3.33
CA ARG A 95 -5.33 10.96 3.16
C ARG A 95 -4.64 11.83 2.10
N GLU A 96 -3.30 11.81 2.04
CA GLU A 96 -2.54 12.64 1.11
C GLU A 96 -2.68 12.15 -0.33
N HIS A 97 -2.61 10.83 -0.54
CA HIS A 97 -2.65 10.22 -1.88
C HIS A 97 -4.06 9.75 -2.30
N LYS A 98 -5.10 10.04 -1.49
CA LYS A 98 -6.48 9.58 -1.68
C LYS A 98 -6.56 8.06 -1.84
N TRP A 99 -5.88 7.34 -0.95
CA TRP A 99 -5.97 5.89 -0.88
C TRP A 99 -6.97 5.46 0.20
N THR A 100 -7.52 4.27 0.00
CA THR A 100 -8.42 3.61 0.93
C THR A 100 -7.72 2.42 1.53
N LEU A 101 -7.83 2.29 2.85
CA LEU A 101 -7.30 1.15 3.58
C LEU A 101 -8.41 0.12 3.76
N MET A 102 -8.19 -1.10 3.28
CA MET A 102 -9.13 -2.20 3.31
C MET A 102 -8.59 -3.31 4.20
N ASP A 103 -9.39 -3.74 5.17
CA ASP A 103 -9.09 -4.92 5.98
C ASP A 103 -9.58 -6.18 5.23
N PRO A 104 -8.70 -7.12 4.85
CA PRO A 104 -9.08 -8.34 4.15
C PRO A 104 -9.86 -9.33 5.03
N GLU A 105 -9.71 -9.30 6.37
CA GLU A 105 -10.44 -10.21 7.26
C GLU A 105 -11.90 -9.77 7.43
N SER A 106 -12.15 -8.46 7.56
CA SER A 106 -13.50 -7.92 7.83
C SER A 106 -14.19 -7.30 6.62
N GLY A 107 -13.46 -7.04 5.53
CA GLY A 107 -13.94 -6.29 4.37
C GLY A 107 -14.20 -4.81 4.66
N GLN A 108 -13.90 -4.32 5.88
CA GLN A 108 -14.10 -2.92 6.23
C GLN A 108 -13.13 -2.03 5.47
N ARG A 109 -13.65 -0.92 4.95
CA ARG A 109 -12.89 0.09 4.22
C ARG A 109 -12.84 1.37 5.03
N LEU A 110 -11.65 1.76 5.45
CA LEU A 110 -11.36 3.06 6.04
C LEU A 110 -11.03 4.04 4.91
N ARG A 111 -11.95 4.97 4.68
CA ARG A 111 -11.81 6.08 3.73
C ARG A 111 -11.41 7.32 4.51
N PHE A 112 -10.49 8.11 3.96
CA PHE A 112 -9.95 9.32 4.56
C PHE A 112 -10.17 10.54 3.68
#